data_AF-A0AAF0F7N6-F1
#
_entry.id   AF-A0AAF0F7N6-F1
#
_cell.length_a   1.000
_cell.length_b   1.000
_cell.length_c   1.000
_cell.angle_alpha   90.00
_cell.angle_beta   90.00
_cell.angle_gamma   90.00
#
_symmetry.space_group_name_H-M   'P 1'
#
loop_
_entity.id
_entity.type
_entity.pdbx_description
1 polymer ?
#
loop_
_entity_poly.entity_id
_entity_poly.type
_entity_poly.pdbx_seq_one_letter_code
_entity_poly.pdbx_strand_id
1 'polypeptide(L)'
;MTSTLEGMRVKGAVDLLLFNPPYVVTSDEEELVAQQHASIEGSWAGGLYGTRLLQKLIDDGLIEETLNSQGRFYLVAIKQNDPEGLMKQLQKRGLDVEVSNVYLI
;
A
#
# COMPACT_ATOMS: atom_id res chain seq x y z
N MET A 1 -20.18 -4.99 2.29
CA MET A 1 -18.76 -5.36 2.16
C MET A 1 -17.97 -4.12 2.54
N THR A 2 -17.27 -4.13 3.68
CA THR A 2 -16.48 -2.96 4.11
C THR A 2 -15.18 -2.95 3.30
N SER A 3 -14.88 -1.85 2.62
CA SER A 3 -13.62 -1.74 1.88
C SER A 3 -12.45 -1.68 2.87
N THR A 4 -11.26 -2.15 2.46
CA THR A 4 -10.03 -2.08 3.27
C THR A 4 -9.77 -0.68 3.82
N LEU A 5 -10.09 0.36 3.02
CA LEU A 5 -9.93 1.75 3.41
C LEU A 5 -10.85 2.18 4.55
N GLU A 6 -12.10 1.72 4.55
CA GLU A 6 -13.04 2.03 5.63
C GLU A 6 -12.64 1.34 6.95
N GLY A 7 -12.08 0.14 6.88
CA GLY A 7 -11.55 -0.56 8.06
C GLY A 7 -10.31 0.11 8.69
N MET A 8 -9.60 0.94 7.93
CA MET A 8 -8.40 1.65 8.40
C MET A 8 -8.71 2.96 9.13
N ARG A 9 -9.95 3.43 9.18
CA ARG A 9 -10.32 4.68 9.86
C ARG A 9 -10.34 4.54 11.40
N VAL A 10 -9.26 4.05 11.98
CA VAL A 10 -9.06 3.85 13.43
C VAL A 10 -7.89 4.72 13.91
N LYS A 11 -8.22 5.90 14.45
CA LYS A 11 -7.23 6.93 14.72
C LYS A 11 -6.28 6.55 15.87
N GLY A 12 -4.98 6.53 15.60
CA GLY A 12 -3.94 6.36 16.62
C GLY A 12 -4.03 5.05 17.40
N ALA A 13 -4.64 4.01 16.83
CA ALA A 13 -4.93 2.76 17.52
C ALA A 13 -4.02 1.59 17.09
N VAL A 14 -3.21 1.78 16.04
CA VAL A 14 -2.43 0.71 15.44
C VAL A 14 -0.95 0.85 15.80
N ASP A 15 -0.41 -0.16 16.49
CA ASP A 15 1.03 -0.31 16.76
C ASP A 15 1.80 -0.78 15.51
N LEU A 16 1.19 -1.62 14.69
CA LEU A 16 1.82 -2.23 13.53
C LEU A 16 0.85 -2.33 12.35
N LEU A 17 1.18 -1.64 11.27
CA LEU A 17 0.50 -1.75 9.98
C LEU A 17 1.43 -2.48 9.01
N LEU A 18 1.01 -3.65 8.53
CA LEU A 18 1.72 -4.40 7.49
C LEU A 18 0.91 -4.33 6.21
N PHE A 19 1.57 -3.94 5.12
CA PHE A 19 0.93 -3.89 3.81
C PHE A 19 1.82 -4.56 2.77
N ASN A 20 1.36 -5.72 2.30
CA ASN A 20 1.89 -6.39 1.14
C ASN A 20 0.89 -6.16 -0.01
N PRO A 21 0.98 -5.05 -0.74
CA PRO A 21 -0.03 -4.69 -1.75
C PRO A 21 -0.03 -5.70 -2.91
N PRO A 22 -1.10 -5.74 -3.71
CA PRO A 22 -1.01 -6.32 -5.05
C PRO A 22 -0.08 -5.44 -5.89
N TYR A 23 1.21 -5.80 -5.94
CA TYR A 23 2.28 -4.98 -6.56
C TYR A 23 2.53 -5.30 -8.04
N VAL A 24 1.79 -6.25 -8.63
CA VAL A 24 1.96 -6.65 -10.03
C VAL A 24 1.11 -5.77 -10.93
N VAL A 25 1.75 -5.22 -11.97
CA VAL A 25 1.10 -4.40 -12.99
C VAL A 25 0.09 -5.27 -13.75
N THR A 26 -1.15 -4.83 -13.79
CA THR A 26 -2.22 -5.44 -14.60
C THR A 26 -2.93 -4.36 -15.41
N SER A 27 -3.35 -4.67 -16.63
CA SER A 27 -4.21 -3.77 -17.41
C SER A 27 -5.53 -3.48 -16.69
N ASP A 28 -6.22 -2.39 -17.03
CA ASP A 28 -7.53 -2.06 -16.43
C ASP A 28 -8.56 -3.17 -16.70
N GLU A 29 -8.46 -3.88 -17.83
CA GLU A 29 -9.29 -5.07 -18.13
C GLU A 29 -8.97 -6.24 -17.20
N GLU A 30 -7.69 -6.55 -16.95
CA GLU A 30 -7.27 -7.61 -16.02
C GLU A 30 -7.64 -7.28 -14.57
N GLU A 31 -7.57 -5.99 -14.17
CA GLU A 31 -8.02 -5.53 -12.84
C GLU A 31 -9.54 -5.72 -12.67
N LEU A 32 -10.33 -5.38 -13.70
CA LEU A 32 -11.78 -5.55 -13.67
C LEU A 32 -12.18 -7.03 -13.58
N VAL A 33 -11.50 -7.90 -14.33
CA VAL A 33 -11.72 -9.35 -14.32
C VAL A 33 -11.32 -9.96 -12.97
N ALA A 34 -10.20 -9.53 -12.39
CA ALA A 34 -9.73 -10.01 -11.08
C ALA A 34 -10.67 -9.57 -9.93
N GLN A 35 -11.16 -8.33 -9.96
CA GLN A 35 -12.10 -7.83 -8.94
C GLN A 35 -13.49 -8.48 -9.04
N GLN A 36 -13.92 -8.89 -10.23
CA GLN A 36 -15.21 -9.56 -10.44
C GLN A 36 -15.24 -11.00 -9.92
N HIS A 37 -14.09 -11.69 -9.86
CA HIS A 37 -14.06 -13.11 -9.54
C HIS A 37 -13.67 -13.46 -8.10
N ALA A 38 -13.24 -12.49 -7.27
CA ALA A 38 -12.86 -12.70 -5.87
C ALA A 38 -11.95 -13.94 -5.66
N SER A 39 -11.16 -14.28 -6.68
CA SER A 39 -10.25 -15.42 -6.70
C SER A 39 -8.81 -14.95 -6.49
N ILE A 40 -7.85 -15.88 -6.52
CA ILE A 40 -6.45 -15.70 -6.09
C ILE A 40 -5.79 -14.51 -6.83
N GLU A 41 -6.30 -14.12 -7.99
CA GLU A 41 -5.78 -13.03 -8.80
C GLU A 41 -5.77 -11.67 -8.09
N GLY A 42 -6.70 -11.44 -7.14
CA GLY A 42 -6.72 -10.23 -6.30
C GLY A 42 -5.52 -10.09 -5.36
N SER A 43 -4.72 -11.15 -5.18
CA SER A 43 -3.47 -11.12 -4.41
C SER A 43 -2.29 -10.49 -5.15
N TRP A 44 -2.39 -10.34 -6.48
CA TRP A 44 -1.31 -9.76 -7.29
C TRP A 44 -1.76 -8.60 -8.20
N ALA A 45 -3.01 -8.60 -8.69
CA ALA A 45 -3.50 -7.63 -9.67
C ALA A 45 -3.65 -6.22 -9.09
N GLY A 46 -2.66 -5.36 -9.32
CA GLY A 46 -2.56 -4.03 -8.71
C GLY A 46 -2.88 -2.85 -9.63
N GLY A 47 -3.43 -3.12 -10.81
CA GLY A 47 -3.75 -2.11 -11.82
C GLY A 47 -2.53 -1.60 -12.58
N LEU A 48 -2.69 -0.51 -13.36
CA LEU A 48 -1.71 0.01 -14.33
C LEU A 48 -0.30 0.26 -13.76
N TYR A 49 -0.16 0.37 -12.42
CA TYR A 49 1.12 0.57 -11.73
C TYR A 49 1.34 -0.29 -10.48
N GLY A 50 0.42 -1.16 -10.09
CA GLY A 50 0.59 -1.96 -8.85
C GLY A 50 0.46 -1.16 -7.54
N THR A 51 0.06 0.12 -7.58
CA THR A 51 0.20 1.05 -6.44
C THR A 51 -1.05 1.88 -6.15
N ARG A 52 -2.16 1.70 -6.88
CA ARG A 52 -3.36 2.56 -6.76
C ARG A 52 -3.88 2.69 -5.33
N LEU A 53 -3.97 1.55 -4.62
CA LEU A 53 -4.41 1.52 -3.23
C LEU A 53 -3.40 2.19 -2.29
N LEU A 54 -2.10 1.94 -2.50
CA LEU A 54 -1.03 2.57 -1.73
C LEU A 54 -1.06 4.10 -1.90
N GLN A 55 -1.20 4.58 -3.13
CA GLN A 55 -1.26 6.00 -3.43
C GLN A 55 -2.44 6.66 -2.71
N LYS A 56 -3.61 6.00 -2.71
CA LYS A 56 -4.77 6.49 -1.96
C LYS A 56 -4.53 6.56 -0.45
N LEU A 57 -3.87 5.56 0.13
CA LEU A 57 -3.49 5.58 1.56
C LEU A 57 -2.56 6.75 1.90
N ILE A 58 -1.59 7.04 1.03
CA ILE A 58 -0.65 8.16 1.19
C ILE A 58 -1.35 9.50 0.98
N ASP A 59 -2.17 9.63 -0.06
CA ASP A 59 -2.84 10.88 -0.44
C ASP A 59 -3.89 11.31 0.59
N ASP A 60 -4.65 10.34 1.10
CA ASP A 60 -5.67 10.56 2.13
C ASP A 60 -5.07 10.73 3.53
N GLY A 61 -3.75 10.51 3.71
CA GLY A 61 -3.07 10.61 5.01
C GLY A 61 -3.48 9.52 6.02
N LEU A 62 -4.02 8.41 5.52
CA LEU A 62 -4.57 7.37 6.37
C LEU A 62 -3.49 6.63 7.16
N ILE A 63 -2.26 6.56 6.66
CA ILE A 63 -1.17 5.83 7.32
C ILE A 63 -0.83 6.51 8.65
N GLU A 64 -0.50 7.80 8.62
CA GLU A 64 -0.14 8.56 9.82
C GLU A 64 -1.32 8.80 10.76
N GLU A 65 -2.56 8.85 10.25
CA GLU A 65 -3.75 8.94 11.10
C GLU A 65 -4.03 7.65 11.87
N THR A 66 -3.75 6.50 11.25
CA THR A 66 -4.07 5.18 11.80
C THR A 66 -3.05 4.73 12.85
N LEU A 67 -1.77 5.00 12.58
CA LEU A 67 -0.68 4.62 13.49
C LEU A 67 -0.74 5.41 14.79
N ASN A 68 -0.45 4.73 15.90
CA ASN A 68 -0.16 5.43 17.14
C ASN A 68 1.23 6.10 17.08
N SER A 69 1.60 6.87 18.12
CA SER A 69 2.85 7.66 18.13
C SER A 69 4.14 6.83 18.11
N GLN A 70 4.08 5.52 18.35
CA GLN A 70 5.21 4.59 18.25
C GLN A 70 4.99 3.52 17.18
N GLY A 71 3.93 3.70 16.38
CA GLY A 71 3.48 2.73 15.42
C GLY A 71 4.44 2.60 14.25
N ARG A 72 4.48 1.41 13.64
CA ARG A 72 5.32 1.14 12.47
C ARG A 72 4.49 0.70 11.28
N PHE A 73 4.88 1.19 10.11
CA PHE A 73 4.34 0.76 8.83
C PHE A 73 5.39 0.00 8.03
N TYR A 74 5.08 -1.24 7.63
CA TYR A 74 5.91 -2.04 6.75
C TYR A 74 5.22 -2.23 5.41
N LEU A 75 5.93 -1.87 4.34
CA LEU A 75 5.48 -1.98 2.97
C LEU A 75 6.39 -2.91 2.18
N VAL A 76 5.80 -3.87 1.47
CA VAL A 76 6.52 -4.62 0.43
C VAL A 76 6.39 -3.87 -0.89
N ALA A 77 7.51 -3.62 -1.56
CA ALA A 77 7.56 -2.96 -2.86
C ALA A 77 8.61 -3.63 -3.76
N ILE A 78 8.33 -3.65 -5.06
CA ILE A 78 9.28 -4.05 -6.11
C ILE A 78 9.90 -2.82 -6.77
N LYS A 79 10.99 -3.00 -7.52
CA LYS A 79 11.72 -1.90 -8.19
C LYS A 79 10.80 -1.04 -9.07
N GLN A 80 9.82 -1.67 -9.71
CA GLN A 80 8.84 -1.04 -10.61
C GLN A 80 7.89 -0.09 -9.87
N ASN A 81 7.73 -0.23 -8.54
CA ASN A 81 6.88 0.68 -7.75
C ASN A 81 7.58 2.00 -7.39
N ASP A 82 8.81 2.25 -7.86
CA ASP A 82 9.63 3.41 -7.50
C ASP A 82 9.74 3.63 -5.98
N PRO A 83 10.44 2.74 -5.24
CA PRO A 83 10.59 2.87 -3.79
C PRO A 83 11.15 4.22 -3.34
N GLU A 84 12.07 4.82 -4.10
CA GLU A 84 12.62 6.15 -3.78
C GLU A 84 11.54 7.25 -3.87
N GLY A 85 10.68 7.18 -4.88
CA GLY A 85 9.52 8.05 -5.01
C GLY A 85 8.55 7.88 -3.84
N LEU A 86 8.23 6.63 -3.47
CA LEU A 86 7.36 6.33 -2.32
C LEU A 86 7.93 6.85 -1.00
N MET A 87 9.23 6.69 -0.77
CA MET A 87 9.91 7.24 0.41
C MET A 87 9.72 8.75 0.50
N LYS A 88 9.96 9.48 -0.59
CA LYS A 88 9.80 10.95 -0.62
C LYS A 88 8.37 11.37 -0.32
N GLN A 89 7.37 10.61 -0.78
CA GLN A 89 5.97 10.91 -0.50
C GLN A 89 5.61 10.67 0.97
N LEU A 90 6.02 9.54 1.54
CA LEU A 90 5.80 9.21 2.95
C LEU A 90 6.52 10.18 3.89
N GLN A 91 7.74 10.58 3.56
CA GLN A 91 8.49 11.60 4.32
C GLN A 91 7.81 12.97 4.29
N LYS A 92 7.20 13.36 3.16
CA LYS A 92 6.38 14.59 3.09
C LYS A 92 5.14 14.55 3.99
N ARG A 93 4.68 13.35 4.36
CA ARG A 93 3.61 13.14 5.36
C ARG A 93 4.12 13.14 6.80
N GLY A 94 5.43 13.30 7.01
CA GLY A 94 6.04 13.36 8.34
C GLY A 94 6.41 11.99 8.92
N LEU A 95 6.45 10.94 8.09
CA LEU A 95 6.92 9.62 8.49
C LEU A 95 8.44 9.51 8.32
N ASP A 96 9.11 8.90 9.30
CA ASP A 96 10.48 8.44 9.15
C ASP A 96 10.49 7.13 8.33
N VAL A 97 11.34 7.06 7.31
CA VAL A 97 11.33 5.95 6.34
C VAL A 97 12.74 5.41 6.11
N GLU A 98 12.86 4.08 6.16
CA GLU A 98 14.07 3.33 5.86
C GLU A 98 13.75 2.19 4.89
N VAL A 99 14.70 1.82 4.02
CA VAL A 99 14.60 0.63 3.17
C VAL A 99 15.45 -0.49 3.78
N SER A 100 14.80 -1.56 4.22
CA SER A 100 15.47 -2.75 4.74
C SER A 100 15.50 -3.84 3.68
N ASN A 101 16.70 -4.33 3.34
CA ASN A 101 17.00 -5.43 2.39
C ASN A 101 16.43 -5.29 0.96
N VAL A 102 17.30 -4.98 0.01
CA VAL A 102 17.01 -5.00 -1.43
C VAL A 102 17.26 -6.42 -1.97
N TYR A 103 16.21 -7.21 -2.14
CA TYR A 103 16.28 -8.45 -2.91
C TYR A 103 15.90 -8.15 -4.36
N LEU A 104 16.81 -8.45 -5.29
CA LEU A 104 16.52 -8.48 -6.72
C LEU A 104 15.68 -9.74 -6.99
N ILE A 105 14.36 -9.62 -6.88
CA ILE A 105 13.42 -10.56 -7.53
C ILE A 105 13.18 -10.15 -8.98
#